data_AF-A0A0R3QSV4-F1
#
_entry.id   AF-A0A0R3QSV4-F1
#
_cell.length_a   1.000
_cell.length_b   1.000
_cell.length_c   1.000
_cell.angle_alpha   90.00
_cell.angle_beta   90.00
_cell.angle_gamma   90.00
#
_symmetry.space_group_name_H-M   'P 1'
#
loop_
_entity.id
_entity.type
_entity.pdbx_description
1 polymer ?
#
loop_
_entity_poly.entity_id
_entity_poly.type
_entity_poly.pdbx_seq_one_letter_code
_entity_poly.pdbx_strand_id
1 'polypeptide(L)'
;MEGRKVSPVRSDNSKLLSSQSTNYYANLAVQEGDGRLFKMEVDYSAQTDEALAKADAIAKSGDVPAALDSLSGLEKSTRLGSDMKSNTRIVQHMVKLCFDGGDWTLLNDTILVLSKKRSIIKQAIAKMVRDCCEMIEKTPNDHTRDKLIETLRNVTAGKIYVEVERARLTSRLVKKLESEGKLDEATTMLLELQVETYGSMELKEKAKQMRLCVLKNDFIRASILCKKISTRFFENKSEKVNFFIRTTYCI
;
A
#
# COMPACT_ATOMS: atom_id res chain seq x y z
N MET A 1 19.18 33.37 -40.86
CA MET A 1 18.12 32.89 -39.95
C MET A 1 18.21 31.37 -39.91
N GLU A 2 18.95 30.87 -38.93
CA GLU A 2 19.29 29.45 -38.79
C GLU A 2 18.10 28.58 -38.38
N GLY A 3 18.06 27.37 -38.94
CA GLY A 3 16.99 26.41 -38.76
C GLY A 3 16.93 25.79 -37.37
N ARG A 4 15.71 25.57 -36.86
CA ARG A 4 15.48 24.70 -35.71
C ARG A 4 15.32 23.26 -36.18
N LYS A 5 16.34 22.46 -35.89
CA LYS A 5 16.28 21.00 -35.96
C LYS A 5 15.25 20.49 -34.96
N VAL A 6 14.30 19.69 -35.46
CA VAL A 6 13.50 18.79 -34.65
C VAL A 6 14.35 17.55 -34.42
N SER A 7 14.49 17.09 -33.18
CA SER A 7 15.04 15.76 -32.89
C SER A 7 14.37 15.14 -31.66
N PRO A 8 14.27 13.80 -31.64
CA PRO A 8 13.24 13.07 -30.92
C PRO A 8 13.77 12.50 -29.60
N VAL A 9 13.00 12.57 -28.52
CA VAL A 9 13.29 11.78 -27.32
C VAL A 9 12.11 10.85 -27.07
N ARG A 10 12.29 9.63 -27.56
CA ARG A 10 11.51 8.45 -27.20
C ARG A 10 11.92 8.05 -25.77
N SER A 11 10.89 7.81 -24.96
CA SER A 11 10.83 6.85 -23.86
C SER A 11 11.94 6.87 -22.79
N ASP A 12 11.57 7.36 -21.60
CA ASP A 12 12.08 6.80 -20.34
C ASP A 12 11.01 6.94 -19.24
N ASN A 13 9.95 6.13 -19.35
CA ASN A 13 8.81 6.09 -18.40
C ASN A 13 9.19 5.59 -16.99
N SER A 14 10.42 5.13 -16.78
CA SER A 14 10.92 4.63 -15.50
C SER A 14 11.20 5.77 -14.49
N LYS A 15 11.60 6.96 -14.96
CA LYS A 15 11.92 8.12 -14.09
C LYS A 15 10.68 8.90 -13.63
N LEU A 16 9.57 8.80 -14.36
CA LEU A 16 8.29 9.41 -13.97
C LEU A 16 7.62 8.63 -12.82
N LEU A 17 7.77 7.30 -12.79
CA LEU A 17 7.17 6.45 -11.76
C LEU A 17 7.89 6.59 -10.41
N SER A 18 9.22 6.76 -10.43
CA SER A 18 10.03 6.97 -9.22
C SER A 18 9.81 8.37 -8.62
N SER A 19 9.71 9.40 -9.47
CA SER A 19 9.48 10.79 -9.03
C SER A 19 8.06 11.02 -8.49
N GLN A 20 7.04 10.37 -9.07
CA GLN A 20 5.67 10.39 -8.53
C GLN A 20 5.58 9.71 -7.17
N SER A 21 6.30 8.59 -6.98
CA SER A 21 6.35 7.87 -5.71
C SER A 21 7.04 8.68 -4.62
N THR A 22 8.19 9.30 -4.91
CA THR A 22 8.89 10.18 -3.95
C THR A 22 8.07 11.42 -3.60
N ASN A 23 7.38 12.02 -4.58
CA ASN A 23 6.51 13.17 -4.35
C ASN A 23 5.29 12.79 -3.49
N TYR A 24 4.72 11.59 -3.63
CA TYR A 24 3.63 11.14 -2.77
C TYR A 24 4.07 11.05 -1.31
N TYR A 25 5.24 10.47 -1.02
CA TYR A 25 5.74 10.35 0.36
C TYR A 25 6.22 11.68 0.96
N ALA A 26 6.79 12.57 0.14
CA ALA A 26 7.13 13.92 0.58
C ALA A 26 5.87 14.73 0.92
N ASN A 27 4.81 14.59 0.12
CA ASN A 27 3.52 15.20 0.41
C ASN A 27 2.83 14.57 1.64
N LEU A 28 2.95 13.26 1.86
CA LEU A 28 2.45 12.57 3.06
C LEU A 28 3.12 13.08 4.35
N ALA A 29 4.40 13.43 4.27
CA ALA A 29 5.15 14.04 5.37
C ALA A 29 4.77 15.52 5.60
N VAL A 30 4.29 16.21 4.56
CA VAL A 30 3.93 17.64 4.60
C VAL A 30 2.45 17.86 4.97
N GLN A 31 1.54 16.99 4.54
CA GLN A 31 0.10 17.24 4.64
C GLN A 31 -0.56 16.70 5.93
N GLU A 32 0.04 15.74 6.64
CA GLU A 32 -0.69 15.05 7.73
C GLU A 32 0.16 14.79 8.99
N GLY A 33 1.00 15.75 9.37
CA GLY A 33 1.64 15.78 10.70
C GLY A 33 2.31 17.13 10.97
N ASP A 34 1.78 17.89 11.94
CA ASP A 34 2.30 19.10 12.63
C ASP A 34 3.23 20.10 11.88
N GLY A 35 3.33 20.08 10.55
CA GLY A 35 4.21 20.95 9.77
C GLY A 35 5.71 20.83 10.08
N ARG A 36 6.13 19.91 10.96
CA ARG A 36 7.54 19.70 11.31
C ARG A 36 8.15 18.75 10.30
N LEU A 37 8.93 19.30 9.37
CA LEU A 37 10.03 18.55 8.76
C LEU A 37 10.81 17.91 9.92
N PHE A 38 10.74 16.59 10.06
CA PHE A 38 11.53 15.86 11.05
C PHE A 38 13.00 16.08 10.69
N LYS A 39 13.62 17.04 11.37
CA LYS A 39 15.06 17.24 11.32
C LYS A 39 15.66 16.00 11.95
N MET A 40 16.35 15.21 11.14
CA MET A 40 17.10 14.04 11.60
C MET A 40 18.04 14.49 12.74
N GLU A 41 17.80 14.00 13.95
CA GLU A 41 18.60 14.39 15.12
C GLU A 41 19.91 13.60 15.18
N VAL A 42 19.86 12.33 14.78
CA VAL A 42 21.01 11.41 14.77
C VAL A 42 20.92 10.54 13.51
N ASP A 43 22.03 10.45 12.77
CA ASP A 43 22.16 9.59 11.59
C ASP A 43 22.60 8.18 12.04
N TYR A 44 21.73 7.19 11.84
CA TYR A 44 22.00 5.80 12.16
C TYR A 44 22.36 4.96 10.93
N SER A 45 22.60 5.57 9.76
CA SER A 45 22.81 4.86 8.50
C SER A 45 23.90 3.79 8.56
N ALA A 46 25.10 4.14 9.06
CA ALA A 46 26.22 3.20 9.19
C ALA A 46 25.91 2.04 10.16
N GLN A 47 25.32 2.35 11.32
CA GLN A 47 24.92 1.33 12.31
C GLN A 47 23.84 0.42 11.76
N THR A 48 22.96 0.95 10.91
CA THR A 48 21.91 0.20 10.24
C THR A 48 22.51 -0.78 9.25
N ASP A 49 23.48 -0.36 8.42
CA ASP A 49 24.13 -1.27 7.48
C ASP A 49 24.81 -2.46 8.18
N GLU A 50 25.52 -2.21 9.29
CA GLU A 50 26.12 -3.26 10.10
C GLU A 50 25.07 -4.17 10.76
N ALA A 51 24.01 -3.59 11.32
CA ALA A 51 22.97 -4.35 12.00
C ALA A 51 22.17 -5.23 11.03
N LEU A 52 21.88 -4.73 9.82
CA LEU A 52 21.22 -5.50 8.77
C LEU A 52 22.08 -6.69 8.33
N ALA A 53 23.39 -6.48 8.14
CA ALA A 53 24.30 -7.58 7.80
C ALA A 53 24.41 -8.63 8.91
N LYS A 54 24.43 -8.20 10.19
CA LYS A 54 24.40 -9.11 11.35
C LYS A 54 23.10 -9.91 11.39
N ALA A 55 21.96 -9.26 11.20
CA ALA A 55 20.66 -9.91 11.18
C ALA A 55 20.56 -10.93 10.03
N ASP A 56 21.09 -10.61 8.85
CA ASP A 56 21.16 -11.54 7.71
C ASP A 56 22.02 -12.77 8.01
N ALA A 57 23.13 -12.60 8.73
CA ALA A 57 23.98 -13.71 9.14
C ALA A 57 23.26 -14.63 10.14
N ILE A 58 22.52 -14.06 11.09
CA ILE A 58 21.73 -14.82 12.07
C ILE A 58 20.55 -15.52 11.38
N ALA A 59 19.84 -14.84 10.49
CA ALA A 59 18.72 -15.44 9.75
C ALA A 59 19.17 -16.62 8.86
N LYS A 60 20.36 -16.53 8.25
CA LYS A 60 20.98 -17.65 7.51
C LYS A 60 21.30 -18.86 8.38
N SER A 61 21.50 -18.67 9.69
CA SER A 61 21.68 -19.79 10.62
C SER A 61 20.37 -20.50 11.00
N GLY A 62 19.23 -19.98 10.54
CA GLY A 62 17.90 -20.56 10.76
C GLY A 62 17.11 -19.92 11.91
N ASP A 63 17.71 -18.99 12.66
CA ASP A 63 17.07 -18.32 13.80
C ASP A 63 16.54 -16.94 13.41
N VAL A 64 15.35 -16.91 12.82
CA VAL A 64 14.66 -15.66 12.43
C VAL A 64 14.25 -14.82 13.67
N PRO A 65 13.69 -15.41 14.74
CA PRO A 65 13.36 -14.65 15.95
C PRO A 65 14.56 -13.90 16.54
N ALA A 66 15.72 -14.55 16.66
CA ALA A 66 16.93 -13.88 17.18
C ALA A 66 17.40 -12.74 16.26
N ALA A 67 17.24 -12.88 14.94
CA ALA A 67 17.55 -11.81 14.00
C ALA A 67 16.64 -10.59 14.21
N LEU A 68 15.34 -10.78 14.46
CA LEU A 68 14.41 -9.69 14.76
C LEU A 68 14.74 -9.00 16.09
N ASP A 69 15.08 -9.77 17.12
CA ASP A 69 15.46 -9.23 18.43
C ASP A 69 16.72 -8.36 18.32
N SER A 70 17.69 -8.78 17.50
CA SER A 70 18.90 -7.99 17.24
C SER A 70 18.59 -6.62 16.61
N LEU A 71 17.56 -6.54 15.76
CA LEU A 71 17.13 -5.30 15.10
C LEU A 71 16.19 -4.44 15.96
N SER A 72 15.52 -5.04 16.94
CA SER A 72 14.50 -4.37 17.77
C SER A 72 15.02 -3.15 18.53
N GLY A 73 16.26 -3.22 19.02
CA GLY A 73 16.93 -2.12 19.72
C GLY A 73 17.20 -0.94 18.81
N LEU A 74 17.75 -1.19 17.62
CA LEU A 74 18.05 -0.15 16.65
C LEU A 74 16.77 0.44 16.02
N GLU A 75 15.74 -0.38 15.79
CA GLU A 75 14.41 0.07 15.38
C GLU A 75 13.85 1.08 16.39
N LYS A 76 13.98 0.81 17.69
CA LYS A 76 13.55 1.75 18.75
C LYS A 76 14.35 3.05 18.72
N SER A 77 15.68 2.98 18.62
CA SER A 77 16.54 4.17 18.60
C SER A 77 16.29 5.05 17.38
N THR A 78 16.19 4.45 16.19
CA THR A 78 15.91 5.17 14.93
C THR A 78 14.51 5.78 14.91
N ARG A 79 13.52 5.11 15.51
CA ARG A 79 12.15 5.64 15.65
C ARG A 79 12.11 6.86 16.56
N LEU A 80 12.79 6.80 17.71
CA LEU A 80 12.82 7.91 18.66
C LEU A 80 13.69 9.08 18.18
N GLY A 81 14.80 8.78 17.49
CA GLY A 81 15.67 9.79 16.86
C GLY A 81 15.13 10.36 15.54
N SER A 82 13.92 9.97 15.13
CA SER A 82 13.25 10.43 13.91
C SER A 82 14.07 10.23 12.62
N ASP A 83 14.95 9.22 12.59
CA ASP A 83 15.70 8.85 11.38
C ASP A 83 14.80 8.02 10.47
N MET A 84 14.06 8.73 9.63
CA MET A 84 13.10 8.14 8.70
C MET A 84 13.74 7.18 7.70
N LYS A 85 14.97 7.42 7.26
CA LYS A 85 15.63 6.59 6.25
C LYS A 85 16.04 5.25 6.85
N SER A 86 16.75 5.28 7.98
CA SER A 86 17.24 4.08 8.64
C SER A 86 16.09 3.25 9.21
N ASN A 87 15.12 3.89 9.87
CA ASN A 87 13.95 3.17 10.41
C ASN A 87 13.14 2.48 9.32
N THR A 88 12.92 3.15 8.17
CA THR A 88 12.23 2.54 7.03
C THR A 88 12.95 1.27 6.57
N ARG A 89 14.28 1.33 6.41
CA ARG A 89 15.08 0.18 5.97
C ARG A 89 15.00 -0.98 6.98
N ILE A 90 15.12 -0.68 8.27
CA ILE A 90 15.04 -1.70 9.34
C ILE A 90 13.67 -2.38 9.32
N VAL A 91 12.59 -1.60 9.28
CA VAL A 91 11.21 -2.14 9.27
C VAL A 91 10.94 -3.00 8.04
N GLN A 92 11.36 -2.55 6.84
CA GLN A 92 11.24 -3.35 5.62
C GLN A 92 12.05 -4.66 5.72
N HIS A 93 13.26 -4.58 6.29
CA HIS A 93 14.12 -5.75 6.42
C HIS A 93 13.61 -6.77 7.43
N MET A 94 13.08 -6.33 8.58
CA MET A 94 12.46 -7.23 9.57
C MET A 94 11.34 -8.06 8.93
N VAL A 95 10.46 -7.44 8.14
CA VAL A 95 9.39 -8.14 7.43
C VAL A 95 9.94 -9.09 6.38
N LYS A 96 10.98 -8.67 5.63
CA LYS A 96 11.63 -9.51 4.63
C LYS A 96 12.27 -10.75 5.25
N LEU A 97 12.93 -10.63 6.40
CA LEU A 97 13.52 -11.77 7.12
C LEU A 97 12.45 -12.80 7.51
N CYS A 98 11.30 -12.37 8.01
CA CYS A 98 10.18 -13.28 8.31
C CYS A 98 9.65 -13.96 7.06
N PHE A 99 9.55 -13.23 5.94
CA PHE A 99 9.11 -13.76 4.65
C PHE A 99 10.09 -14.81 4.11
N ASP A 100 11.38 -14.50 4.08
CA ASP A 100 12.44 -15.39 3.56
C ASP A 100 12.62 -16.63 4.47
N GLY A 101 12.37 -16.49 5.78
CA GLY A 101 12.37 -17.59 6.74
C GLY A 101 11.17 -18.53 6.64
N GLY A 102 10.12 -18.17 5.88
CA GLY A 102 8.94 -19.01 5.68
C GLY A 102 7.98 -19.11 6.88
N ASP A 103 8.25 -18.39 7.97
CA ASP A 103 7.37 -18.33 9.15
C ASP A 103 6.32 -17.22 9.00
N TRP A 104 5.18 -17.58 8.41
CA TRP A 104 4.05 -16.68 8.18
C TRP A 104 3.36 -16.23 9.46
N THR A 105 3.44 -17.02 10.54
CA THR A 105 2.88 -16.64 11.85
C THR A 105 3.70 -15.52 12.45
N LEU A 106 5.03 -15.68 12.50
CA LEU A 106 5.96 -14.67 12.96
C LEU A 106 5.87 -13.38 12.12
N LEU A 107 5.69 -13.50 10.81
CA LEU A 107 5.46 -12.36 9.93
C LEU A 107 4.23 -11.55 10.35
N ASN A 108 3.09 -12.21 10.54
CA ASN A 108 1.84 -11.54 10.91
C ASN A 108 1.95 -10.83 12.27
N ASP A 109 2.57 -11.49 13.25
CA ASP A 109 2.79 -10.92 14.58
C ASP A 109 3.74 -9.72 14.52
N THR A 110 4.82 -9.83 13.75
CA THR A 110 5.79 -8.74 13.55
C THR A 110 5.13 -7.51 12.93
N ILE A 111 4.32 -7.69 11.88
CA ILE A 111 3.55 -6.60 11.25
C ILE A 111 2.63 -5.96 12.28
N LEU A 112 1.91 -6.76 13.07
CA LEU A 112 0.97 -6.26 14.08
C LEU A 112 1.69 -5.42 15.13
N VAL A 113 2.81 -5.93 15.67
CA VAL A 113 3.62 -5.26 16.69
C VAL A 113 4.19 -3.95 16.17
N LEU A 114 4.85 -3.95 15.00
CA LEU A 114 5.44 -2.75 14.41
C LEU A 114 4.38 -1.66 14.15
N SER A 115 3.18 -2.07 13.76
CA SER A 115 2.09 -1.16 13.42
C SER A 115 1.40 -0.48 14.61
N LYS A 116 1.59 -1.02 15.83
CA LYS A 116 0.96 -0.55 17.09
C LYS A 116 1.93 0.21 18.00
N LYS A 117 3.21 0.33 17.64
CA LYS A 117 4.20 1.04 18.47
C LYS A 117 3.87 2.53 18.62
N ARG A 118 4.31 3.14 19.73
CA ARG A 118 4.23 4.60 19.94
C ARG A 118 5.29 5.32 19.09
N SER A 119 4.92 6.47 18.55
CA SER A 119 5.77 7.33 17.72
C SER A 119 6.24 6.66 16.42
N ILE A 120 5.36 5.90 15.77
CA ILE A 120 5.65 5.30 14.46
C ILE A 120 5.97 6.35 13.40
N ILE A 121 6.96 6.02 12.57
CA ILE A 121 7.26 6.80 11.37
C ILE A 121 6.31 6.33 10.27
N LYS A 122 5.36 7.19 9.88
CA LYS A 122 4.29 6.86 8.93
C LYS A 122 4.83 6.33 7.60
N GLN A 123 5.91 6.93 7.10
CA GLN A 123 6.55 6.48 5.85
C GLN A 123 7.07 5.04 5.94
N ALA A 124 7.66 4.65 7.09
CA ALA A 124 8.18 3.30 7.31
C ALA A 124 7.04 2.27 7.26
N ILE A 125 5.94 2.55 7.95
CA ILE A 125 4.74 1.69 7.93
C ILE A 125 4.11 1.62 6.54
N ALA A 126 4.01 2.75 5.82
CA ALA A 126 3.45 2.76 4.48
C ALA A 126 4.26 1.92 3.48
N LYS A 127 5.60 1.98 3.55
CA LYS A 127 6.48 1.15 2.72
C LYS A 127 6.44 -0.33 3.12
N MET A 128 6.44 -0.61 4.43
CA MET A 128 6.25 -1.97 4.95
C MET A 128 4.98 -2.62 4.41
N VAL A 129 3.83 -1.93 4.49
CA VAL A 129 2.54 -2.44 3.99
C VAL A 129 2.58 -2.67 2.49
N ARG A 130 3.23 -1.78 1.71
CA ARG A 130 3.38 -1.95 0.26
C ARG A 130 4.19 -3.19 -0.09
N ASP A 131 5.33 -3.38 0.57
CA ASP A 131 6.17 -4.57 0.36
C ASP A 131 5.39 -5.85 0.72
N CYS A 132 4.66 -5.85 1.84
CA CYS A 132 3.78 -6.96 2.21
C CYS A 132 2.72 -7.22 1.13
N CYS A 133 2.13 -6.17 0.54
CA CYS A 133 1.14 -6.29 -0.54
C CYS A 133 1.73 -6.97 -1.79
N GLU A 134 3.01 -6.77 -2.09
CA GLU A 134 3.72 -7.44 -3.18
C GLU A 134 4.06 -8.89 -2.82
N MET A 135 4.45 -9.14 -1.56
CA MET A 135 4.77 -10.46 -1.03
C MET A 135 3.58 -11.43 -1.06
N ILE A 136 2.34 -10.94 -0.93
CA ILE A 136 1.11 -11.75 -1.02
C ILE A 136 1.08 -12.59 -2.30
N GLU A 137 1.57 -12.08 -3.43
CA GLU A 137 1.53 -12.79 -4.72
C GLU A 137 2.51 -13.97 -4.79
N LYS A 138 3.53 -13.97 -3.92
CA LYS A 138 4.57 -15.00 -3.82
C LYS A 138 4.25 -16.06 -2.76
N THR A 139 3.12 -15.95 -2.08
CA THR A 139 2.72 -16.91 -1.04
C THR A 139 2.37 -18.27 -1.68
N PRO A 140 2.84 -19.40 -1.11
CA PRO A 140 2.62 -20.72 -1.70
C PRO A 140 1.23 -21.31 -1.40
N ASN A 141 0.58 -20.88 -0.32
CA ASN A 141 -0.67 -21.46 0.16
C ASN A 141 -1.78 -20.39 0.26
N ASP A 142 -2.96 -20.72 -0.26
CA ASP A 142 -4.15 -19.87 -0.24
C ASP A 142 -4.55 -19.48 1.20
N HIS A 143 -4.46 -20.40 2.17
CA HIS A 143 -4.80 -20.12 3.56
C HIS A 143 -3.85 -19.10 4.21
N THR A 144 -2.56 -19.22 3.94
CA THR A 144 -1.56 -18.23 4.43
C THR A 144 -1.75 -16.87 3.77
N ARG A 145 -2.15 -16.87 2.49
CA ARG A 145 -2.44 -15.65 1.74
C ARG A 145 -3.63 -14.90 2.35
N ASP A 146 -4.71 -15.62 2.65
CA ASP A 146 -5.92 -15.02 3.22
C ASP A 146 -5.66 -14.45 4.63
N LYS A 147 -4.96 -15.20 5.49
CA LYS A 147 -4.55 -14.71 6.81
C LYS A 147 -3.69 -13.45 6.76
N LEU A 148 -2.75 -13.37 5.80
CA LEU A 148 -1.91 -12.18 5.62
C LEU A 148 -2.74 -10.98 5.14
N ILE A 149 -3.70 -11.19 4.21
CA ILE A 149 -4.62 -10.15 3.75
C ILE A 149 -5.46 -9.63 4.91
N GLU A 150 -6.03 -10.51 5.75
CA GLU A 150 -6.81 -10.12 6.92
C GLU A 150 -5.98 -9.31 7.92
N THR A 151 -4.77 -9.77 8.22
CA THR A 151 -3.83 -9.06 9.10
C THR A 151 -3.52 -7.66 8.57
N LEU A 152 -3.23 -7.51 7.28
CA LEU A 152 -2.96 -6.22 6.66
C LEU A 152 -4.21 -5.32 6.63
N ARG A 153 -5.41 -5.86 6.43
CA ARG A 153 -6.67 -5.08 6.54
C ARG A 153 -6.89 -4.54 7.95
N ASN A 154 -6.60 -5.35 8.98
CA ASN A 154 -6.68 -4.92 10.38
C ASN A 154 -5.65 -3.83 10.69
N VAL A 155 -4.43 -3.98 10.19
CA VAL A 155 -3.32 -3.05 10.42
C VAL A 155 -3.53 -1.70 9.73
N THR A 156 -4.21 -1.70 8.57
CA THR A 156 -4.50 -0.48 7.77
C THR A 156 -5.81 0.21 8.16
N ALA A 157 -6.62 -0.40 9.03
CA ALA A 157 -7.85 0.21 9.52
C ALA A 157 -7.56 1.51 10.30
N GLY A 158 -8.26 2.58 9.95
CA GLY A 158 -8.13 3.90 10.60
C GLY A 158 -6.85 4.68 10.27
N LYS A 159 -6.05 4.24 9.28
CA LYS A 159 -4.81 4.90 8.88
C LYS A 159 -4.92 5.52 7.48
N ILE A 160 -5.15 6.83 7.45
CA ILE A 160 -5.30 7.66 6.23
C ILE A 160 -4.14 7.50 5.23
N TYR A 161 -2.91 7.37 5.73
CA TYR A 161 -1.69 7.28 4.91
C TYR A 161 -1.45 5.92 4.22
N VAL A 162 -2.32 4.92 4.45
CA VAL A 162 -2.28 3.59 3.80
C VAL A 162 -3.62 3.17 3.21
N GLU A 163 -4.54 4.12 2.99
CA GLU A 163 -5.89 3.84 2.48
C GLU A 163 -5.90 3.19 1.10
N VAL A 164 -4.99 3.61 0.20
CA VAL A 164 -4.87 3.03 -1.14
C VAL A 164 -4.53 1.54 -1.05
N GLU A 165 -3.59 1.17 -0.17
CA GLU A 165 -3.21 -0.24 0.00
C GLU A 165 -4.35 -1.05 0.64
N ARG A 166 -5.10 -0.46 1.59
CA ARG A 166 -6.32 -1.07 2.14
C ARG A 166 -7.37 -1.36 1.07
N ALA A 167 -7.57 -0.41 0.14
CA ALA A 167 -8.50 -0.57 -0.97
C ALA A 167 -8.09 -1.72 -1.92
N ARG A 168 -6.79 -1.84 -2.21
CA ARG A 168 -6.24 -2.93 -3.03
C ARG A 168 -6.39 -4.29 -2.36
N LEU A 169 -6.09 -4.40 -1.06
CA LEU A 169 -6.28 -5.62 -0.27
C LEU A 169 -7.75 -6.06 -0.25
N THR A 170 -8.66 -5.12 -0.03
CA THR A 170 -10.11 -5.39 -0.02
C THR A 170 -10.57 -5.82 -1.42
N SER A 171 -10.07 -5.19 -2.48
CA SER A 171 -10.38 -5.58 -3.86
C SER A 171 -9.93 -6.99 -4.20
N ARG A 172 -8.80 -7.46 -3.65
CA ARG A 172 -8.32 -8.84 -3.81
C ARG A 172 -9.24 -9.84 -3.11
N LEU A 173 -9.63 -9.56 -1.87
CA LEU A 173 -10.58 -10.40 -1.12
C LEU A 173 -11.94 -10.50 -1.83
N VAL A 174 -12.43 -9.38 -2.36
CA VAL A 174 -13.67 -9.32 -3.14
C VAL A 174 -13.60 -10.16 -4.41
N LYS A 175 -12.48 -10.13 -5.15
CA LYS A 175 -12.30 -11.00 -6.34
C LYS A 175 -12.42 -12.48 -5.98
N LYS A 176 -11.88 -12.87 -4.82
CA LYS A 176 -11.98 -14.25 -4.32
C LYS A 176 -13.43 -14.61 -4.01
N LEU A 177 -14.14 -13.76 -3.25
CA LEU A 177 -15.55 -13.97 -2.92
C LEU A 177 -16.46 -13.99 -4.17
N GLU A 178 -16.15 -13.16 -5.19
CA GLU A 178 -16.81 -13.21 -6.50
C GLU A 178 -16.63 -14.58 -7.17
N SER A 179 -15.43 -15.17 -7.12
CA SER A 179 -15.17 -16.51 -7.68
C SER A 179 -15.83 -17.64 -6.89
N GLU A 180 -16.08 -17.44 -5.59
CA GLU A 180 -16.82 -18.37 -4.73
C GLU A 180 -18.34 -18.21 -4.84
N GLY A 181 -18.84 -17.23 -5.62
CA GLY A 181 -20.27 -16.95 -5.76
C GLY A 181 -20.90 -16.19 -4.59
N LYS A 182 -20.11 -15.75 -3.60
CA LYS A 182 -20.57 -15.01 -2.41
C LYS A 182 -20.68 -13.51 -2.70
N LEU A 183 -21.56 -13.14 -3.64
CA LEU A 183 -21.72 -11.76 -4.12
C LEU A 183 -22.18 -10.79 -3.03
N ASP A 184 -23.04 -11.22 -2.11
CA ASP A 184 -23.57 -10.37 -1.06
C ASP A 184 -22.49 -9.92 -0.07
N GLU A 185 -21.67 -10.88 0.39
CA GLU A 185 -20.52 -10.63 1.26
C GLU A 185 -19.49 -9.75 0.55
N ALA A 186 -19.14 -10.10 -0.70
CA ALA A 186 -18.19 -9.34 -1.51
C ALA A 186 -18.60 -7.87 -1.64
N THR A 187 -19.89 -7.63 -1.89
CA THR A 187 -20.40 -6.28 -2.06
C THR A 187 -20.46 -5.52 -0.73
N THR A 188 -20.90 -6.16 0.35
CA THR A 188 -20.91 -5.52 1.68
C THR A 188 -19.50 -5.10 2.10
N MET A 189 -18.52 -5.99 1.94
CA MET A 189 -17.11 -5.73 2.27
C MET A 189 -16.51 -4.60 1.43
N LEU A 190 -16.90 -4.50 0.16
CA LEU A 190 -16.43 -3.44 -0.72
C LEU A 190 -17.09 -2.09 -0.42
N LEU A 191 -18.34 -2.11 0.02
CA LEU A 191 -19.12 -0.92 0.38
C LEU A 191 -18.75 -0.36 1.75
N GLU A 192 -18.24 -1.19 2.66
CA GLU A 192 -17.62 -0.74 3.91
C GLU A 192 -16.34 0.09 3.67
N LEU A 193 -15.72 -0.01 2.49
CA LEU A 193 -14.63 0.88 2.13
C LEU A 193 -15.17 2.30 1.97
N GLN A 194 -14.86 3.14 2.95
CA GLN A 194 -15.41 4.47 3.13
C GLN A 194 -15.22 5.35 1.89
N VAL A 195 -16.25 6.15 1.59
CA VAL A 195 -16.36 6.94 0.34
C VAL A 195 -15.32 8.07 0.25
N GLU A 196 -14.55 8.31 1.30
CA GLU A 196 -13.47 9.30 1.39
C GLU A 196 -12.19 8.84 0.65
N THR A 197 -11.97 7.53 0.55
CA THR A 197 -10.80 6.93 -0.13
C THR A 197 -10.84 7.10 -1.66
N TYR A 198 -12.01 7.43 -2.22
CA TYR A 198 -12.21 7.57 -3.66
C TYR A 198 -11.42 8.75 -4.27
N GLY A 199 -10.97 9.74 -3.50
CA GLY A 199 -10.15 10.83 -4.05
C GLY A 199 -8.85 10.33 -4.69
N SER A 200 -8.23 9.32 -4.07
CA SER A 200 -6.87 8.87 -4.37
C SER A 200 -6.80 7.55 -5.17
N MET A 201 -7.95 6.90 -5.42
CA MET A 201 -8.03 5.64 -6.15
C MET A 201 -8.06 5.83 -7.67
N GLU A 202 -7.53 4.83 -8.40
CA GLU A 202 -7.57 4.81 -9.86
C GLU A 202 -9.00 4.58 -10.39
N LEU A 203 -9.28 5.12 -11.58
CA LEU A 203 -10.60 5.00 -12.23
C LEU A 203 -11.05 3.53 -12.42
N LYS A 204 -10.10 2.63 -12.71
CA LYS A 204 -10.39 1.21 -12.91
C LYS A 204 -10.96 0.55 -11.66
N GLU A 205 -10.43 0.91 -10.49
CA GLU A 205 -10.88 0.38 -9.20
C GLU A 205 -12.27 0.92 -8.85
N LYS A 206 -12.50 2.22 -9.08
CA LYS A 206 -13.81 2.88 -8.93
C LYS A 206 -14.88 2.25 -9.83
N ALA A 207 -14.54 2.00 -11.09
CA ALA A 207 -15.45 1.36 -12.04
C ALA A 207 -15.81 -0.07 -11.60
N LYS A 208 -14.87 -0.81 -11.01
CA LYS A 208 -15.13 -2.16 -10.48
C LYS A 208 -16.11 -2.11 -9.30
N GLN A 209 -15.96 -1.14 -8.39
CA GLN A 209 -16.89 -0.94 -7.28
C GLN A 209 -18.31 -0.66 -7.77
N MET A 210 -18.45 0.23 -8.76
CA MET A 210 -19.75 0.55 -9.33
C MET A 210 -20.42 -0.65 -10.02
N ARG A 211 -19.65 -1.48 -10.75
CA ARG A 211 -20.16 -2.73 -11.34
C ARG A 211 -20.78 -3.65 -10.27
N LEU A 212 -20.13 -3.79 -9.11
CA LEU A 212 -20.61 -4.64 -8.02
C LEU A 212 -21.89 -4.08 -7.37
N CYS A 213 -22.00 -2.76 -7.20
CA CYS A 213 -23.23 -2.13 -6.72
C CYS A 213 -24.42 -2.40 -7.65
N VAL A 214 -24.20 -2.34 -8.97
CA VAL A 214 -25.24 -2.64 -9.97
C VAL A 214 -25.66 -4.11 -9.90
N LEU A 215 -24.70 -5.04 -9.76
CA LEU A 215 -25.01 -6.47 -9.64
C LEU A 215 -25.86 -6.78 -8.39
N LYS A 216 -25.69 -6.03 -7.30
CA LYS A 216 -26.49 -6.15 -6.08
C LYS A 216 -27.82 -5.37 -6.12
N ASN A 217 -28.14 -4.70 -7.23
CA ASN A 217 -29.30 -3.80 -7.37
C ASN A 217 -29.30 -2.61 -6.37
N ASP A 218 -28.14 -2.18 -5.89
CA ASP A 218 -28.00 -0.99 -5.03
C ASP A 218 -27.78 0.28 -5.88
N PHE A 219 -28.85 0.75 -6.50
CA PHE A 219 -28.81 1.88 -7.44
C PHE A 219 -28.59 3.22 -6.74
N ILE A 220 -28.99 3.37 -5.48
CA ILE A 220 -28.80 4.60 -4.70
C ILE A 220 -27.31 4.84 -4.50
N ARG A 221 -26.57 3.83 -4.02
CA ARG A 221 -25.11 3.95 -3.84
C ARG A 221 -24.38 4.07 -5.17
N ALA A 222 -24.81 3.36 -6.21
CA ALA A 222 -24.24 3.50 -7.55
C ALA A 222 -24.34 4.95 -8.08
N SER A 223 -25.48 5.62 -7.87
CA SER A 223 -25.66 7.03 -8.24
C SER A 223 -24.73 7.98 -7.47
N ILE A 224 -24.54 7.74 -6.16
CA ILE A 224 -23.61 8.54 -5.34
C ILE A 224 -22.16 8.37 -5.83
N LEU A 225 -21.76 7.15 -6.18
CA LEU A 225 -20.43 6.84 -6.71
C LEU A 225 -20.18 7.49 -8.08
N CYS A 226 -21.18 7.45 -8.97
CA CYS A 226 -21.12 8.11 -10.26
C CYS A 226 -20.77 9.60 -10.14
N LYS A 227 -21.41 10.33 -9.21
CA LYS A 227 -21.14 11.76 -8.98
C LYS A 227 -19.70 12.07 -8.56
N LYS A 228 -18.98 11.09 -7.99
CA LYS A 228 -17.57 11.24 -7.58
C LYS A 228 -16.57 10.97 -8.71
N ILE A 229 -17.03 10.43 -9.84
CA ILE A 229 -16.17 10.22 -11.01
C ILE A 229 -16.29 11.45 -11.90
N SER A 230 -15.19 12.20 -12.09
CA SER A 230 -15.22 13.37 -12.95
C SER A 230 -15.38 12.97 -14.42
N THR A 231 -16.28 13.67 -15.11
CA THR A 231 -16.60 13.43 -16.52
C THR A 231 -15.44 13.75 -17.47
N ARG A 232 -14.48 14.59 -17.05
CA ARG A 232 -13.27 14.93 -17.84
C ARG A 232 -12.38 13.73 -18.12
N PHE A 233 -12.40 12.70 -17.26
CA PHE A 233 -11.59 11.49 -17.46
C PHE A 233 -12.10 10.59 -18.60
N PHE A 234 -13.35 10.78 -19.01
CA PHE A 234 -13.97 10.00 -20.10
C PHE A 234 -13.62 10.54 -21.49
N GLU A 235 -13.00 11.72 -21.59
CA GLU A 235 -12.58 12.33 -22.85
C GLU A 235 -11.27 11.74 -23.38
N ASN A 236 -10.45 11.10 -22.52
CA ASN A 236 -9.18 10.49 -22.90
C ASN A 236 -9.22 8.95 -22.81
N LYS A 237 -9.60 8.32 -23.95
CA LYS A 237 -9.39 6.92 -24.36
C LYS A 237 -9.67 5.79 -23.34
N SER A 238 -10.88 5.19 -23.44
CA SER A 238 -11.14 3.74 -23.42
C SER A 238 -12.65 3.49 -23.66
N GLU A 239 -13.03 3.06 -24.87
CA GLU A 239 -14.44 2.94 -25.29
C GLU A 239 -15.27 1.94 -24.46
N LYS A 240 -14.65 0.89 -23.90
CA LYS A 240 -15.37 -0.15 -23.14
C LYS A 240 -15.78 0.28 -21.73
N VAL A 241 -14.98 1.13 -21.08
CA VAL A 241 -15.31 1.68 -19.75
C VAL A 241 -16.27 2.86 -19.89
N ASN A 242 -16.09 3.67 -20.95
CA ASN A 242 -16.96 4.80 -21.26
C ASN A 242 -18.41 4.38 -21.48
N PHE A 243 -18.67 3.29 -22.22
CA PHE A 243 -20.03 2.92 -22.60
C PHE A 243 -20.88 2.49 -21.39
N PHE A 244 -20.35 1.70 -20.45
CA PHE A 244 -21.14 1.23 -19.31
C PHE A 244 -21.49 2.34 -18.31
N ILE A 245 -20.57 3.28 -18.09
CA ILE A 245 -20.76 4.37 -17.13
C ILE A 245 -21.66 5.48 -17.70
N ARG A 246 -21.47 5.80 -18.99
CA ARG A 246 -22.16 6.91 -19.65
C ARG A 246 -23.59 6.56 -20.09
N THR A 247 -23.88 5.30 -20.38
CA THR A 247 -25.20 4.89 -20.94
C THR A 247 -26.21 4.48 -19.87
N THR A 248 -25.76 4.14 -18.65
CA THR A 248 -26.66 3.55 -17.64
C THR A 248 -26.89 4.43 -16.41
N TYR A 249 -25.94 5.30 -15.99
CA TYR A 249 -26.10 6.01 -14.69
C TYR A 249 -25.46 7.41 -14.53
N CYS A 250 -24.65 7.91 -15.49
CA CYS A 250 -23.98 9.22 -15.34
C CYS A 250 -24.48 10.35 -16.25
N ILE A 251 -25.58 10.15 -16.97
CA ILE A 251 -26.32 11.21 -17.68
C ILE A 251 -27.79 11.07 -17.29
#